data_AF-A0A2E7ZEZ4-F1
#
_entry.id   AF-A0A2E7ZEZ4-F1
#
_cell.length_a   1.000
_cell.length_b   1.000
_cell.length_c   1.000
_cell.angle_alpha   90.00
_cell.angle_beta   90.00
_cell.angle_gamma   90.00
#
_symmetry.space_group_name_H-M   'P 1'
#
loop_
_entity.id
_entity.type
_entity.pdbx_description
1 polymer ?
#
loop_
_entity_poly.entity_id
_entity_poly.type
_entity_poly.pdbx_seq_one_letter_code
_entity_poly.pdbx_strand_id
1 'polypeptide(L)'
;MAMSNNLKNILKKFIFLFILSIFSASLSFADVMEFEFGTYSGESFFGRPHGRGEFAWNEGDSFSGQWVHGSREGRGKQIFEDGSILVGMYKDDLPNGKGKFTFTNGNVYVGNFKDGLFDGKGTLTYADTGGVFAGEFKKDKRAGEGTMTLADGTTLTGMYVNDAGEGVHIATYEDGTTEELLFKNGELIE
;
A
#
# COMPACT_ATOMS: atom_id res chain seq x y z
N MET A 1 20.27 6.40 33.72
CA MET A 1 19.75 5.30 32.87
C MET A 1 19.69 5.77 31.41
N ALA A 2 20.85 6.04 30.79
CA ALA A 2 20.96 6.63 29.44
C ALA A 2 21.76 5.75 28.46
N MET A 3 22.08 4.50 28.85
CA MET A 3 22.88 3.55 28.06
C MET A 3 22.02 2.67 27.12
N SER A 4 20.71 2.92 27.04
CA SER A 4 19.74 2.09 26.29
C SER A 4 19.67 2.45 24.80
N ASN A 5 19.70 3.74 24.45
CA ASN A 5 19.37 4.15 23.08
C ASN A 5 20.56 4.02 22.12
N ASN A 6 21.78 4.32 22.58
CA ASN A 6 22.99 4.12 21.78
C ASN A 6 23.22 2.63 21.46
N LEU A 7 23.00 1.74 22.42
CA LEU A 7 23.19 0.31 22.21
C LEU A 7 22.13 -0.27 21.24
N LYS A 8 20.88 0.19 21.33
CA LYS A 8 19.82 -0.16 20.38
C LYS A 8 20.12 0.34 18.97
N ASN A 9 20.64 1.56 18.84
CA ASN A 9 21.03 2.13 17.54
C ASN A 9 22.24 1.40 16.93
N ILE A 10 23.22 1.03 17.76
CA ILE A 10 24.36 0.21 17.33
C ILE A 10 23.87 -1.17 16.86
N LEU A 11 22.95 -1.81 17.59
CA LEU A 11 22.41 -3.12 17.22
C LEU A 11 21.59 -3.06 15.91
N LYS A 12 20.78 -2.00 15.72
CA LYS A 12 20.08 -1.73 14.45
C LYS A 12 21.06 -1.53 13.28
N LYS A 13 22.15 -0.77 13.49
CA LYS A 13 23.22 -0.59 12.49
C LYS A 13 23.89 -1.90 12.10
N PHE A 14 24.16 -2.80 13.05
CA PHE A 14 24.76 -4.12 12.78
C PHE A 14 23.81 -5.06 12.02
N ILE A 15 22.52 -5.07 12.35
CA ILE A 15 21.51 -5.87 11.63
C ILE A 15 21.37 -5.35 10.18
N PHE A 16 21.35 -4.04 9.97
CA PHE A 16 21.30 -3.44 8.64
C PHE A 16 22.52 -3.80 7.79
N LEU A 17 23.73 -3.72 8.36
CA LEU A 17 24.98 -4.13 7.68
C LEU A 17 24.99 -5.63 7.32
N PHE A 18 24.34 -6.49 8.12
CA PHE A 18 24.25 -7.92 7.83
C PHE A 18 23.32 -8.21 6.65
N ILE A 19 22.21 -7.48 6.51
CA ILE A 19 21.26 -7.61 5.39
C ILE A 19 21.92 -7.20 4.06
N LEU A 20 22.77 -6.17 4.04
CA LEU A 20 23.52 -5.77 2.83
C LEU A 20 24.50 -6.84 2.32
N SER A 21 24.99 -7.74 3.19
CA SER A 21 26.06 -8.69 2.83
C SER A 21 25.61 -9.88 1.97
N ILE A 22 24.30 -10.08 1.79
CA ILE A 22 23.74 -11.28 1.15
C ILE A 22 23.37 -11.04 -0.33
N PHE A 23 23.38 -9.78 -0.81
CA PHE A 23 23.18 -9.46 -2.23
C PHE A 23 24.53 -9.16 -2.89
N SER A 24 25.08 -10.13 -3.63
CA SER A 24 26.37 -10.01 -4.29
C SER A 24 26.28 -9.31 -5.66
N ALA A 25 27.35 -8.56 -5.95
CA ALA A 25 27.98 -8.34 -7.25
C ALA A 25 27.24 -7.49 -8.32
N SER A 26 27.26 -6.17 -8.12
CA SER A 26 27.79 -5.23 -9.11
C SER A 26 28.37 -4.03 -8.36
N LEU A 27 29.69 -3.76 -8.49
CA LEU A 27 30.33 -2.62 -7.83
C LEU A 27 29.91 -1.31 -8.52
N SER A 28 28.71 -0.83 -8.23
CA SER A 28 28.44 0.60 -8.12
C SER A 28 28.62 0.94 -6.64
N PHE A 29 29.49 1.89 -6.30
CA PHE A 29 29.55 2.39 -4.94
C PHE A 29 28.19 3.03 -4.65
N ALA A 30 27.35 2.34 -3.89
CA ALA A 30 26.17 2.94 -3.32
C ALA A 30 26.64 4.04 -2.36
N ASP A 31 26.19 5.27 -2.57
CA ASP A 31 26.40 6.34 -1.62
C ASP A 31 25.55 6.07 -0.40
N VAL A 32 26.16 6.21 0.78
CA VAL A 32 25.45 6.14 2.06
C VAL A 32 25.31 7.56 2.59
N MET A 33 24.06 7.99 2.81
CA MET A 33 23.74 9.30 3.37
C MET A 33 23.02 9.10 4.70
N GLU A 34 23.59 9.65 5.78
CA GLU A 34 22.94 9.70 7.09
C GLU A 34 22.13 11.00 7.21
N PHE A 35 20.85 10.86 7.52
CA PHE A 35 19.93 11.96 7.83
C PHE A 35 19.50 11.85 9.30
N GLU A 36 18.99 12.95 9.85
CA GLU A 36 18.43 12.94 11.21
C GLU A 36 17.29 11.91 11.37
N PHE A 37 16.54 11.66 10.31
CA PHE A 37 15.37 10.79 10.29
C PHE A 37 15.61 9.39 9.72
N GLY A 38 16.81 9.09 9.20
CA GLY A 38 17.08 7.77 8.62
C GLY A 38 18.37 7.68 7.82
N THR A 39 18.56 6.55 7.16
CA THR A 39 19.74 6.28 6.34
C THR A 39 19.31 5.91 4.93
N TYR A 40 19.96 6.54 3.95
CA TYR A 40 19.84 6.19 2.55
C TYR A 40 21.05 5.41 2.08
N SER A 41 20.83 4.43 1.20
CA SER A 41 21.88 3.73 0.45
C SER A 41 21.44 3.61 -1.01
N GLY A 42 22.22 4.18 -1.94
CA GLY A 42 21.90 4.08 -3.36
C GLY A 42 22.66 5.07 -4.23
N GLU A 43 22.17 5.26 -5.44
CA GLU A 43 22.68 6.29 -6.35
C GLU A 43 22.42 7.70 -5.77
N SER A 44 23.34 8.64 -5.99
CA SER A 44 23.13 10.02 -5.55
C SER A 44 23.50 11.02 -6.64
N PHE A 45 22.90 12.21 -6.56
CA PHE A 45 23.23 13.33 -7.43
C PHE A 45 23.29 14.61 -6.61
N PHE A 46 24.48 15.22 -6.55
CA PHE A 46 24.77 16.40 -5.72
C PHE A 46 24.37 16.23 -4.24
N GLY A 47 24.72 15.08 -3.64
CA GLY A 47 24.47 14.81 -2.22
C GLY A 47 22.99 14.62 -1.89
N ARG A 48 22.19 14.20 -2.88
CA ARG A 48 20.77 13.87 -2.71
C ARG A 48 20.46 12.50 -3.31
N PRO A 49 19.51 11.74 -2.73
CA PRO A 49 18.99 10.53 -3.34
C PRO A 49 18.57 10.75 -4.80
N HIS A 50 19.05 9.91 -5.71
CA HIS A 50 18.71 9.95 -7.13
C HIS A 50 18.84 8.54 -7.71
N GLY A 51 18.20 8.22 -8.84
CA GLY A 51 18.33 6.87 -9.42
C GLY A 51 17.70 5.80 -8.53
N ARG A 52 18.30 4.62 -8.39
CA ARG A 52 17.79 3.57 -7.50
C ARG A 52 18.44 3.62 -6.12
N GLY A 53 17.63 3.41 -5.09
CA GLY A 53 18.15 3.30 -3.73
C GLY A 53 17.11 2.90 -2.71
N GLU A 54 17.60 2.72 -1.49
CA GLU A 54 16.84 2.31 -0.33
C GLU A 54 16.96 3.35 0.77
N PHE A 55 15.86 3.63 1.45
CA PHE A 55 15.82 4.50 2.62
C PHE A 55 15.20 3.73 3.78
N ALA A 56 15.87 3.73 4.93
CA ALA A 56 15.36 3.20 6.17
C ALA A 56 15.14 4.36 7.16
N TRP A 57 13.89 4.58 7.56
CA TRP A 57 13.55 5.56 8.58
C TRP A 57 13.84 5.03 9.98
N ASN A 58 14.25 5.92 10.88
CA ASN A 58 14.53 5.56 12.27
C ASN A 58 13.29 5.02 13.00
N GLU A 59 12.11 5.43 12.56
CA GLU A 59 10.78 5.06 13.07
C GLU A 59 10.37 3.63 12.68
N GLY A 60 10.95 3.04 11.62
CA GLY A 60 10.71 1.63 11.27
C GLY A 60 10.28 1.42 9.81
N ASP A 61 9.74 2.46 9.18
CA ASP A 61 9.43 2.44 7.75
C ASP A 61 10.70 2.21 6.91
N SER A 62 10.51 1.61 5.74
CA SER A 62 11.55 1.52 4.70
C SER A 62 10.97 1.66 3.30
N PHE A 63 11.78 2.14 2.37
CA PHE A 63 11.42 2.29 0.96
C PHE A 63 12.58 1.84 0.09
N SER A 64 12.29 1.04 -0.93
CA SER A 64 13.23 0.73 -2.01
C SER A 64 12.59 1.08 -3.35
N GLY A 65 13.26 1.88 -4.17
CA GLY A 65 12.65 2.36 -5.40
C GLY A 65 13.49 3.38 -6.14
N GLN A 66 12.81 4.12 -7.02
CA GLN A 66 13.44 5.21 -7.77
C GLN A 66 13.31 6.53 -7.01
N TRP A 67 14.34 7.36 -7.15
CA TRP A 67 14.50 8.64 -6.48
C TRP A 67 14.86 9.70 -7.52
N VAL A 68 14.32 10.90 -7.35
CA VAL A 68 14.69 12.07 -8.14
C VAL A 68 14.88 13.25 -7.19
N HIS A 69 16.13 13.69 -7.04
CA HIS A 69 16.51 14.89 -6.28
C HIS A 69 16.06 14.87 -4.80
N GLY A 70 16.02 13.68 -4.20
CA GLY A 70 15.60 13.47 -2.81
C GLY A 70 14.18 12.97 -2.64
N SER A 71 13.35 13.00 -3.67
CA SER A 71 11.96 12.54 -3.61
C SER A 71 11.78 11.16 -4.24
N ARG A 72 10.88 10.36 -3.66
CA ARG A 72 10.46 9.07 -4.23
C ARG A 72 9.63 9.33 -5.48
N GLU A 73 10.04 8.67 -6.56
CA GLU A 73 9.45 8.83 -7.89
C GLU A 73 9.36 7.47 -8.57
N GLY A 74 8.45 7.32 -9.54
CA GLY A 74 8.35 6.09 -10.32
C GLY A 74 8.02 4.86 -9.48
N ARG A 75 8.61 3.70 -9.78
CA ARG A 75 8.30 2.45 -9.08
C ARG A 75 9.02 2.36 -7.73
N GLY A 76 8.29 1.94 -6.70
CA GLY A 76 8.86 1.68 -5.38
C GLY A 76 8.08 0.65 -4.57
N LYS A 77 8.73 0.16 -3.53
CA LYS A 77 8.17 -0.67 -2.47
C LYS A 77 8.40 0.04 -1.14
N GLN A 78 7.32 0.29 -0.40
CA GLN A 78 7.38 0.74 0.98
C GLN A 78 6.95 -0.40 1.91
N ILE A 79 7.69 -0.60 2.98
CA ILE A 79 7.30 -1.43 4.11
C ILE A 79 7.10 -0.47 5.27
N PHE A 80 5.90 -0.46 5.84
CA PHE A 80 5.55 0.40 6.96
C PHE A 80 5.94 -0.25 8.29
N GLU A 81 6.06 0.55 9.35
CA GLU A 81 6.37 0.08 10.70
C GLU A 81 5.42 -1.04 11.18
N ASP A 82 4.14 -0.96 10.83
CA ASP A 82 3.14 -1.96 11.19
C ASP A 82 3.31 -3.30 10.46
N GLY A 83 4.16 -3.36 9.44
CA GLY A 83 4.41 -4.52 8.58
C GLY A 83 3.55 -4.57 7.32
N SER A 84 2.67 -3.59 7.10
CA SER A 84 1.98 -3.44 5.82
C SER A 84 2.97 -3.11 4.70
N ILE A 85 2.60 -3.45 3.47
CA ILE A 85 3.49 -3.32 2.31
C ILE A 85 2.74 -2.67 1.16
N LEU A 86 3.31 -1.59 0.63
CA LEU A 86 2.88 -0.96 -0.61
C LEU A 86 3.90 -1.20 -1.71
N VAL A 87 3.47 -1.68 -2.87
CA VAL A 87 4.27 -1.75 -4.10
C VAL A 87 3.53 -0.99 -5.18
N GLY A 88 4.11 0.06 -5.74
CA GLY A 88 3.39 0.87 -6.72
C GLY A 88 4.19 2.01 -7.32
N MET A 89 3.46 2.87 -8.02
CA MET A 89 3.96 4.11 -8.57
C MET A 89 3.93 5.22 -7.50
N TYR A 90 4.98 6.03 -7.48
CA TYR A 90 5.18 7.19 -6.62
C TYR A 90 5.41 8.42 -7.47
N LYS A 91 4.97 9.56 -6.94
CA LYS A 91 5.21 10.89 -7.47
C LYS A 91 5.22 11.89 -6.32
N ASP A 92 6.21 12.77 -6.28
CA ASP A 92 6.34 13.79 -5.24
C ASP A 92 6.22 13.17 -3.82
N ASP A 93 6.94 12.07 -3.60
CA ASP A 93 6.94 11.28 -2.36
C ASP A 93 5.64 10.55 -2.02
N LEU A 94 4.59 10.65 -2.82
CA LEU A 94 3.31 10.00 -2.53
C LEU A 94 2.99 8.88 -3.52
N PRO A 95 2.34 7.80 -3.05
CA PRO A 95 1.72 6.82 -3.94
C PRO A 95 0.79 7.51 -4.94
N ASN A 96 1.06 7.36 -6.23
CA ASN A 96 0.33 8.03 -7.30
C ASN A 96 0.38 7.18 -8.58
N GLY A 97 -0.78 6.70 -9.04
CA GLY A 97 -0.90 5.73 -10.13
C GLY A 97 -1.20 4.31 -9.64
N LYS A 98 -0.78 3.29 -10.39
CA LYS A 98 -1.11 1.89 -10.04
C LYS A 98 -0.27 1.37 -8.89
N GLY A 99 -0.88 0.60 -7.99
CA GLY A 99 -0.19 -0.07 -6.89
C GLY A 99 -0.96 -1.23 -6.27
N LYS A 100 -0.27 -1.93 -5.39
CA LYS A 100 -0.78 -3.00 -4.53
C LYS A 100 -0.44 -2.68 -3.08
N PHE A 101 -1.43 -2.56 -2.22
CA PHE A 101 -1.27 -2.44 -0.77
C PHE A 101 -1.67 -3.76 -0.11
N THR A 102 -0.78 -4.30 0.72
CA THR A 102 -1.02 -5.52 1.50
C THR A 102 -1.08 -5.11 2.96
N PHE A 103 -2.26 -5.27 3.55
CA PHE A 103 -2.53 -4.94 4.93
C PHE A 103 -1.96 -6.00 5.87
N THR A 104 -1.72 -5.64 7.13
CA THR A 104 -1.23 -6.53 8.18
C THR A 104 -2.20 -7.66 8.51
N ASN A 105 -3.50 -7.43 8.33
CA ASN A 105 -4.56 -8.44 8.47
C ASN A 105 -4.66 -9.38 7.26
N GLY A 106 -3.79 -9.24 6.26
CA GLY A 106 -3.78 -10.05 5.04
C GLY A 106 -4.67 -9.53 3.92
N ASN A 107 -5.50 -8.51 4.15
CA ASN A 107 -6.28 -7.89 3.08
C ASN A 107 -5.34 -7.34 2.00
N VAL A 108 -5.84 -7.29 0.76
CA VAL A 108 -5.04 -6.81 -0.38
C VAL A 108 -5.87 -5.85 -1.20
N TYR A 109 -5.39 -4.62 -1.36
CA TYR A 109 -5.87 -3.68 -2.35
C TYR A 109 -4.97 -3.71 -3.59
N VAL A 110 -5.55 -3.78 -4.78
CA VAL A 110 -4.86 -3.56 -6.07
C VAL A 110 -5.66 -2.55 -6.87
N GLY A 111 -5.07 -1.41 -7.18
CA GLY A 111 -5.82 -0.36 -7.85
C GLY A 111 -5.05 0.93 -8.08
N ASN A 112 -5.80 2.02 -8.20
CA ASN A 112 -5.27 3.35 -8.41
C ASN A 112 -5.07 4.09 -7.07
N PHE A 113 -3.95 4.79 -6.99
CA PHE A 113 -3.61 5.70 -5.92
C PHE A 113 -3.58 7.12 -6.45
N LYS A 114 -4.03 8.06 -5.63
CA LYS A 114 -3.83 9.48 -5.86
C LYS A 114 -3.48 10.15 -4.53
N ASP A 115 -2.35 10.85 -4.52
CA ASP A 115 -1.87 11.60 -3.36
C ASP A 115 -1.83 10.73 -2.08
N GLY A 116 -1.42 9.47 -2.23
CA GLY A 116 -1.31 8.49 -1.14
C GLY A 116 -2.57 7.70 -0.81
N LEU A 117 -3.72 8.02 -1.39
CA LEU A 117 -5.01 7.42 -1.07
C LEU A 117 -5.50 6.51 -2.20
N PHE A 118 -6.30 5.50 -1.91
CA PHE A 118 -7.04 4.75 -2.93
C PHE A 118 -8.03 5.71 -3.61
N ASP A 119 -7.89 5.91 -4.92
CA ASP A 119 -8.70 6.84 -5.69
C ASP A 119 -8.83 6.36 -7.15
N GLY A 120 -10.07 6.10 -7.58
CA GLY A 120 -10.41 5.47 -8.84
C GLY A 120 -10.63 3.95 -8.73
N LYS A 121 -10.66 3.26 -9.87
CA LYS A 121 -10.89 1.81 -9.93
C LYS A 121 -9.86 1.00 -9.14
N GLY A 122 -10.34 0.03 -8.36
CA GLY A 122 -9.51 -0.92 -7.64
C GLY A 122 -10.28 -2.18 -7.22
N THR A 123 -9.53 -3.14 -6.68
CA THR A 123 -10.03 -4.38 -6.12
C THR A 123 -9.49 -4.55 -4.71
N LEU A 124 -10.36 -4.81 -3.73
CA LEU A 124 -10.01 -5.12 -2.36
C LEU A 124 -10.43 -6.56 -2.05
N THR A 125 -9.45 -7.41 -1.76
CA THR A 125 -9.65 -8.79 -1.31
C THR A 125 -9.56 -8.85 0.21
N TYR A 126 -10.57 -9.46 0.82
CA TYR A 126 -10.69 -9.63 2.27
C TYR A 126 -10.17 -11.03 2.65
N ALA A 127 -9.10 -11.08 3.45
CA ALA A 127 -8.43 -12.34 3.76
C ALA A 127 -9.20 -13.22 4.75
N ASP A 128 -10.00 -12.60 5.62
CA ASP A 128 -10.79 -13.27 6.65
C ASP A 128 -11.99 -14.03 6.09
N THR A 129 -12.67 -13.42 5.12
CA THR A 129 -13.90 -13.93 4.51
C THR A 129 -13.67 -14.56 3.15
N GLY A 130 -12.57 -14.23 2.47
CA GLY A 130 -12.36 -14.56 1.06
C GLY A 130 -13.18 -13.67 0.10
N GLY A 131 -13.93 -12.70 0.62
CA GLY A 131 -14.72 -11.78 -0.19
C GLY A 131 -13.84 -10.87 -1.05
N VAL A 132 -14.40 -10.37 -2.16
CA VAL A 132 -13.72 -9.48 -3.09
C VAL A 132 -14.64 -8.33 -3.45
N PHE A 133 -14.20 -7.10 -3.20
CA PHE A 133 -14.85 -5.91 -3.74
C PHE A 133 -14.09 -5.39 -4.96
N ALA A 134 -14.79 -5.16 -6.08
CA ALA A 134 -14.25 -4.48 -7.25
C ALA A 134 -15.13 -3.28 -7.61
N GLY A 135 -14.56 -2.07 -7.67
CA GLY A 135 -15.35 -0.85 -7.86
C GLY A 135 -14.52 0.41 -7.88
N GLU A 136 -15.20 1.57 -7.79
CA GLU A 136 -14.53 2.85 -7.57
C GLU A 136 -14.17 3.06 -6.10
N PHE A 137 -13.04 3.73 -5.88
CA PHE A 137 -12.61 4.22 -4.58
C PHE A 137 -12.46 5.73 -4.62
N LYS A 138 -12.73 6.38 -3.49
CA LYS A 138 -12.49 7.81 -3.32
C LYS A 138 -11.97 8.08 -1.91
N LYS A 139 -10.72 8.53 -1.81
CA LYS A 139 -10.07 8.83 -0.53
C LYS A 139 -10.17 7.65 0.45
N ASP A 140 -9.67 6.49 -0.01
CA ASP A 140 -9.65 5.20 0.71
C ASP A 140 -10.99 4.50 0.89
N LYS A 141 -12.10 5.15 0.54
CA LYS A 141 -13.45 4.59 0.71
C LYS A 141 -14.02 4.05 -0.59
N ARG A 142 -14.82 2.99 -0.52
CA ARG A 142 -15.65 2.55 -1.66
C ARG A 142 -16.63 3.67 -2.00
N ALA A 143 -16.75 3.95 -3.30
CA ALA A 143 -17.61 4.99 -3.82
C ALA A 143 -18.15 4.55 -5.20
N GLY A 144 -19.21 5.19 -5.68
CA GLY A 144 -19.74 4.92 -7.02
C GLY A 144 -20.17 3.47 -7.21
N GLU A 145 -20.12 2.99 -8.45
CA GLU A 145 -20.48 1.61 -8.77
C GLU A 145 -19.42 0.63 -8.27
N GLY A 146 -19.88 -0.49 -7.68
CA GLY A 146 -19.03 -1.60 -7.30
C GLY A 146 -19.79 -2.92 -7.18
N THR A 147 -19.01 -4.01 -7.19
CA THR A 147 -19.49 -5.37 -7.00
C THR A 147 -18.74 -6.01 -5.84
N MET A 148 -19.47 -6.52 -4.86
CA MET A 148 -18.97 -7.42 -3.84
C MET A 148 -19.22 -8.86 -4.26
N THR A 149 -18.19 -9.68 -4.32
CA THR A 149 -18.29 -11.14 -4.47
C THR A 149 -18.04 -11.80 -3.13
N LEU A 150 -18.98 -12.59 -2.65
CA LEU A 150 -18.88 -13.37 -1.42
C LEU A 150 -18.16 -14.70 -1.67
N ALA A 151 -17.77 -15.38 -0.59
CA ALA A 151 -17.05 -16.65 -0.67
C ALA A 151 -17.85 -17.78 -1.35
N ASP A 152 -19.18 -17.72 -1.28
CA ASP A 152 -20.09 -18.66 -1.93
C ASP A 152 -20.33 -18.34 -3.42
N GLY A 153 -19.67 -17.32 -3.96
CA GLY A 153 -19.82 -16.89 -5.35
C GLY A 153 -20.96 -15.90 -5.58
N THR A 154 -21.82 -15.64 -4.58
CA THR A 154 -22.87 -14.63 -4.68
C THR A 154 -22.25 -13.27 -4.93
N THR A 155 -22.80 -12.52 -5.88
CA THR A 155 -22.37 -11.15 -6.17
C THR A 155 -23.44 -10.15 -5.78
N LEU A 156 -23.05 -9.03 -5.16
CA LEU A 156 -23.91 -7.86 -4.92
C LEU A 156 -23.34 -6.69 -5.71
N THR A 157 -24.08 -6.20 -6.71
CA THR A 157 -23.66 -5.05 -7.53
C THR A 157 -24.58 -3.86 -7.29
N GLY A 158 -24.00 -2.69 -6.97
CA GLY A 158 -24.76 -1.48 -6.71
C GLY A 158 -23.89 -0.26 -6.46
N MET A 159 -24.50 0.78 -5.89
CA MET A 159 -23.84 2.06 -5.61
C MET A 159 -23.31 2.11 -4.19
N TYR A 160 -22.14 2.73 -4.01
CA TYR A 160 -21.51 2.94 -2.73
C TYR A 160 -21.26 4.43 -2.48
N VAL A 161 -21.47 4.87 -1.23
CA VAL A 161 -21.19 6.23 -0.76
C VAL A 161 -20.43 6.14 0.55
N ASN A 162 -19.15 6.51 0.55
CA ASN A 162 -18.29 6.47 1.75
C ASN A 162 -18.32 5.11 2.45
N ASP A 163 -18.04 4.03 1.70
CA ASP A 163 -18.10 2.63 2.12
C ASP A 163 -19.49 2.03 2.30
N ALA A 164 -20.54 2.83 2.44
CA ALA A 164 -21.91 2.33 2.61
C ALA A 164 -22.54 1.99 1.25
N GLY A 165 -23.13 0.79 1.12
CA GLY A 165 -24.03 0.49 0.02
C GLY A 165 -25.27 1.39 0.08
N GLU A 166 -25.68 1.95 -1.05
CA GLU A 166 -26.79 2.88 -1.17
C GLU A 166 -27.67 2.53 -2.38
N GLY A 167 -28.98 2.61 -2.21
CA GLY A 167 -29.95 2.31 -3.26
C GLY A 167 -30.01 0.81 -3.60
N VAL A 168 -30.55 0.52 -4.78
CA VAL A 168 -30.76 -0.85 -5.23
C VAL A 168 -29.43 -1.54 -5.53
N HIS A 169 -29.24 -2.71 -4.95
CA HIS A 169 -28.19 -3.66 -5.28
C HIS A 169 -28.83 -4.89 -5.90
N ILE A 170 -28.22 -5.43 -6.95
CA ILE A 170 -28.63 -6.69 -7.56
C ILE A 170 -27.75 -7.78 -6.97
N ALA A 171 -28.36 -8.67 -6.19
CA ALA A 171 -27.76 -9.93 -5.79
C ALA A 171 -27.87 -10.92 -6.96
N THR A 172 -26.78 -11.56 -7.36
CA THR A 172 -26.77 -12.69 -8.30
C THR A 172 -26.17 -13.91 -7.61
N TYR A 173 -26.94 -14.99 -7.52
CA TYR A 173 -26.52 -16.24 -6.90
C TYR A 173 -25.80 -17.15 -7.89
N GLU A 174 -25.17 -18.23 -7.39
CA GLU A 174 -24.42 -19.18 -8.21
C GLU A 174 -25.28 -19.85 -9.30
N ASP A 175 -26.58 -20.07 -9.04
CA ASP A 175 -27.52 -20.64 -10.01
C ASP A 175 -28.00 -19.63 -11.09
N GLY A 176 -27.53 -18.38 -11.01
CA GLY A 176 -27.87 -17.29 -11.92
C GLY A 176 -29.18 -16.58 -11.60
N THR A 177 -29.89 -16.97 -10.54
CA THR A 177 -31.04 -16.21 -10.07
C THR A 177 -30.60 -14.87 -9.48
N THR A 178 -31.51 -13.90 -9.50
CA THR A 178 -31.23 -12.54 -9.04
C THR A 178 -32.30 -12.02 -8.10
N GLU A 179 -31.89 -11.20 -7.13
CA GLU A 179 -32.77 -10.49 -6.20
C GLU A 179 -32.37 -9.00 -6.15
N GLU A 180 -33.36 -8.11 -6.15
CA GLU A 180 -33.13 -6.69 -5.87
C GLU A 180 -33.19 -6.44 -4.36
N LEU A 181 -32.13 -5.86 -3.83
CA LEU A 181 -31.96 -5.53 -2.42
C LEU A 181 -31.82 -4.03 -2.27
N LEU A 182 -32.63 -3.40 -1.43
CA LEU A 182 -32.55 -1.95 -1.22
C LEU A 182 -31.66 -1.64 -0.02
N PHE A 183 -30.62 -0.84 -0.21
CA PHE A 183 -29.72 -0.41 0.84
C PHE A 183 -29.86 1.08 1.16
N LYS A 184 -29.71 1.42 2.43
CA LYS A 184 -29.59 2.81 2.89
C LYS A 184 -28.52 2.91 3.97
N ASN A 185 -27.53 3.75 3.76
CA ASN A 185 -26.38 3.90 4.67
C ASN A 185 -25.68 2.56 4.99
N GLY A 186 -25.66 1.63 4.03
CA GLY A 186 -25.01 0.33 4.16
C GLY A 186 -25.84 -0.75 4.85
N GLU A 187 -27.06 -0.41 5.27
CA GLU A 187 -28.00 -1.37 5.86
C GLU A 187 -29.05 -1.77 4.83
N LEU A 188 -29.38 -3.07 4.79
CA LEU A 188 -30.49 -3.59 4.00
C LEU A 188 -31.80 -3.06 4.61
N ILE A 189 -32.67 -2.51 3.77
CA ILE A 189 -34.01 -2.08 4.15
C ILE A 189 -35.05 -2.93 3.41
N GLU A 190 -35.99 -3.49 4.18
CA GLU A 190 -37.16 -4.24 3.70
C GLU A 190 -38.22 -3.31 3.07
#